data_AF-A0A4R2H3S6-F1
#
_entry.id   AF-A0A4R2H3S6-F1
#
_cell.length_a   1.000
_cell.length_b   1.000
_cell.length_c   1.000
_cell.angle_alpha   90.00
_cell.angle_beta   90.00
_cell.angle_gamma   90.00
#
_symmetry.space_group_name_H-M   'P 1'
#
loop_
_entity.id
_entity.type
_entity.pdbx_description
1 polymer ?
#
loop_
_entity_poly.entity_id
_entity_poly.type
_entity_poly.pdbx_seq_one_letter_code
_entity_poly.pdbx_strand_id
1 'polypeptide(L)'
;MADLRLDGRALLDRSGSRPDLGTRRVLDEVSLTASPGQRIGPIGENGVGKSTLLRLLAGTDEPDGGSVVQPAEPGFLEQELPFKPEQTAADVLDDALREARDDLAALDLLTTALAEPRLELEV
;
A
#
# COMPACT_ATOMS: atom_id res chain seq x y z
N MET A 1 13.56 -7.80 -6.83
CA MET A 1 12.55 -7.45 -5.81
C MET A 1 13.21 -7.58 -4.46
N ALA A 2 13.10 -6.57 -3.60
CA ALA A 2 13.69 -6.58 -2.26
C ALA A 2 12.82 -7.40 -1.29
N ASP A 3 13.46 -7.97 -0.26
CA ASP A 3 12.75 -8.59 0.86
C ASP A 3 12.02 -7.52 1.69
N LEU A 4 10.87 -7.89 2.26
CA LEU A 4 10.21 -7.12 3.30
C LEU A 4 10.76 -7.57 4.65
N ARG A 5 11.30 -6.65 5.44
CA ARG A 5 11.91 -6.95 6.74
C ARG A 5 11.45 -5.97 7.81
N LEU A 6 11.10 -6.50 8.98
CA LEU A 6 10.84 -5.72 10.18
C LEU A 6 11.71 -6.30 11.29
N ASP A 7 12.61 -5.48 11.81
CA ASP A 7 13.38 -5.75 13.03
C ASP A 7 13.16 -4.58 13.96
N GLY A 8 12.35 -4.73 15.00
CA GLY A 8 12.10 -3.60 15.87
C GLY A 8 11.15 -3.83 17.03
N ARG A 9 11.04 -2.77 17.83
CA ARG A 9 10.07 -2.63 18.90
C ARG A 9 9.09 -1.59 18.42
N ALA A 10 7.84 -1.98 18.16
CA ALA A 10 6.96 -1.11 17.41
C ALA A 10 5.62 -0.84 18.12
N LEU A 11 5.42 0.45 18.30
CA LEU A 11 4.21 1.21 18.56
C LEU A 11 3.38 0.91 19.82
N LEU A 12 3.22 2.04 20.49
CA LEU A 12 2.43 2.36 21.64
C LEU A 12 1.01 2.67 21.16
N ASP A 13 0.08 1.77 21.43
CA ASP A 13 -1.31 1.91 21.00
C ASP A 13 -2.04 2.89 21.91
N ARG A 14 -2.57 3.97 21.32
CA ARG A 14 -3.52 4.90 21.97
C ARG A 14 -4.98 4.48 21.71
N SER A 15 -5.29 3.19 21.79
CA SER A 15 -6.67 2.73 21.72
C SER A 15 -7.35 2.86 23.08
N GLY A 16 -7.76 4.09 23.40
CA GLY A 16 -8.62 4.36 24.53
C GLY A 16 -9.04 5.83 24.54
N SER A 17 -10.32 6.11 24.30
CA SER A 17 -10.97 7.42 24.51
C SER A 17 -11.06 7.83 25.99
N ARG A 18 -10.14 7.32 26.82
CA ARG A 18 -10.04 7.54 28.25
C ARG A 18 -8.66 8.11 28.55
N PRO A 19 -8.55 9.38 28.97
CA PRO A 19 -7.27 10.06 29.20
C PRO A 19 -6.44 9.47 30.36
N ASP A 20 -6.96 8.44 31.05
CA ASP A 20 -6.41 7.79 32.23
C ASP A 20 -5.76 6.41 31.97
N LEU A 21 -5.81 5.87 30.76
CA LEU A 21 -5.16 4.59 30.43
C LEU A 21 -3.77 4.85 29.82
N GLY A 22 -2.73 4.48 30.58
CA GLY A 22 -1.34 4.64 30.20
C GLY A 22 -0.97 3.95 28.88
N THR A 23 0.23 4.26 28.42
CA THR A 23 0.82 3.79 27.17
C THR A 23 0.90 2.26 27.11
N ARG A 24 0.15 1.61 26.20
CA ARG A 24 0.18 0.15 26.01
C ARG A 24 1.12 -0.23 24.86
N ARG A 25 2.13 -1.04 25.15
CA ARG A 25 2.96 -1.69 24.12
C ARG A 25 2.17 -2.81 23.45
N VAL A 26 2.06 -2.78 22.12
CA VAL A 26 1.31 -3.79 21.35
C VAL A 26 2.23 -4.80 20.67
N LEU A 27 3.38 -4.37 20.15
CA LEU A 27 4.41 -5.28 19.63
C LEU A 27 5.71 -5.08 20.40
N ASP A 28 6.36 -6.18 20.75
CA ASP A 28 7.65 -6.17 21.44
C ASP A 28 8.61 -7.14 20.75
N GLU A 29 9.76 -6.61 20.35
CA GLU A 29 10.87 -7.36 19.74
C GLU A 29 10.46 -8.32 18.60
N VAL A 30 9.73 -7.80 17.61
CA VAL A 30 9.33 -8.58 16.44
C VAL A 30 10.46 -8.56 15.41
N SER A 31 10.86 -9.75 14.95
CA SER A 31 11.78 -9.95 13.83
C SER A 31 11.08 -10.80 12.78
N LEU A 32 10.83 -10.22 11.61
CA LEU A 32 10.15 -10.86 10.48
C LEU A 32 10.88 -10.55 9.18
N THR A 33 11.05 -11.54 8.33
CA THR A 33 11.51 -11.36 6.95
C THR A 33 10.60 -12.15 6.03
N ALA A 34 10.10 -11.51 4.98
CA ALA A 34 9.27 -12.09 3.94
C ALA A 34 9.92 -11.87 2.58
N SER A 35 10.27 -12.96 1.91
CA SER A 35 10.85 -12.89 0.57
C SER A 35 9.79 -12.83 -0.52
N PRO A 36 10.10 -12.24 -1.69
CA PRO A 36 9.18 -12.18 -2.81
C PRO A 36 8.59 -13.55 -3.16
N GLY A 37 7.26 -13.60 -3.36
CA GLY A 37 6.53 -14.83 -3.66
C GLY A 37 6.15 -15.68 -2.46
N GLN A 38 6.65 -15.38 -1.25
CA GLN A 38 6.18 -16.00 -0.03
C GLN A 38 4.82 -15.44 0.39
N ARG A 39 3.95 -16.32 0.90
CA ARG A 39 2.67 -15.94 1.52
C ARG A 39 2.76 -16.22 3.01
N ILE A 40 2.63 -15.16 3.82
CA ILE A 40 2.70 -15.23 5.28
C ILE A 40 1.37 -14.72 5.85
N GLY A 41 0.82 -15.44 6.82
CA GLY A 41 -0.43 -15.07 7.50
C GLY A 41 -0.20 -14.96 9.02
N PRO A 42 -0.23 -13.75 9.61
CA PRO A 42 -0.15 -13.60 11.06
C PRO A 42 -1.43 -14.10 11.72
N ILE A 43 -1.28 -15.02 12.68
CA ILE A 43 -2.39 -15.58 13.47
C ILE A 43 -2.30 -15.13 14.93
N GLY A 44 -3.45 -15.05 15.59
CA GLY A 44 -3.54 -14.63 16.99
C GLY A 44 -4.90 -14.02 17.32
N GLU A 45 -5.15 -13.81 18.61
CA GLU A 45 -6.40 -13.25 19.12
C GLU A 45 -6.63 -11.80 18.64
N ASN A 46 -7.88 -11.33 18.71
CA ASN A 46 -8.18 -9.94 18.41
C ASN A 46 -7.53 -9.02 19.46
N GLY A 47 -6.86 -7.96 19.00
CA GLY A 47 -6.14 -7.04 19.88
C GLY A 47 -4.70 -7.43 20.23
N VAL A 48 -4.18 -8.54 19.66
CA VAL A 48 -2.76 -8.94 19.86
C VAL A 48 -1.78 -8.11 19.01
N GLY A 49 -2.26 -7.24 18.12
CA GLY A 49 -1.42 -6.35 17.31
C GLY A 49 -1.22 -6.76 15.85
N LYS A 50 -1.97 -7.71 15.31
CA LYS A 50 -1.87 -8.11 13.89
C LYS A 50 -2.05 -6.94 12.92
N SER A 51 -3.09 -6.12 13.12
CA SER A 51 -3.33 -4.95 12.27
C SER A 51 -2.22 -3.91 12.43
N THR A 52 -1.67 -3.75 13.64
CA THR A 52 -0.50 -2.89 13.89
C THR A 52 0.74 -3.40 13.14
N LEU A 53 0.99 -4.71 13.16
CA LEU A 53 2.10 -5.33 12.42
C LEU A 53 1.97 -5.07 10.92
N LEU A 54 0.77 -5.25 10.36
CA LEU A 54 0.54 -5.04 8.92
C LEU A 54 0.69 -3.56 8.53
N ARG A 55 0.25 -2.62 9.35
CA ARG A 55 0.44 -1.17 9.10
C ARG A 55 1.91 -0.75 9.14
N LEU A 56 2.68 -1.30 10.08
CA LEU A 56 4.14 -1.07 10.14
C LEU A 56 4.84 -1.60 8.89
N LEU A 57 4.50 -2.80 8.43
CA LEU A 57 5.06 -3.39 7.22
C LEU A 57 4.65 -2.65 5.94
N ALA A 58 3.50 -1.98 5.95
CA ALA A 58 3.02 -1.13 4.88
C ALA A 58 3.61 0.29 4.92
N GLY A 59 4.29 0.67 6.00
CA GLY A 59 4.79 2.01 6.23
C GLY A 59 3.71 3.06 6.52
N THR A 60 2.49 2.63 6.85
CA THR A 60 1.40 3.55 7.26
C THR A 60 1.53 3.99 8.72
N ASP A 61 2.20 3.16 9.53
CA ASP A 61 2.58 3.43 10.91
C ASP A 61 4.12 3.44 11.02
N GLU A 62 4.70 4.36 11.79
CA GLU A 62 6.15 4.42 12.04
C GLU A 62 6.54 3.65 13.31
N PRO A 63 7.56 2.78 13.30
CA PRO A 63 8.00 2.09 14.50
C PRO A 63 8.65 3.05 15.52
N ASP A 64 8.27 2.93 16.80
CA ASP A 64 8.95 3.62 17.92
C ASP A 64 10.44 3.26 18.03
N GLY A 65 10.86 2.10 17.52
CA GLY A 65 12.26 1.68 17.47
C GLY A 65 12.52 0.50 16.55
N GLY A 66 13.77 0.39 16.10
CA GLY A 66 14.16 -0.58 15.08
C GLY A 66 14.00 -0.04 13.66
N SER A 67 13.79 -0.92 12.69
CA SER A 67 13.70 -0.57 11.27
C SER A 67 12.72 -1.45 10.51
N VAL A 68 12.06 -0.83 9.53
CA VAL A 68 11.31 -1.52 8.48
C VAL A 68 12.01 -1.27 7.14
N VAL A 69 12.24 -2.33 6.39
CA VAL A 69 12.70 -2.28 5.01
C VAL A 69 11.59 -2.86 4.15
N GLN A 70 11.06 -2.04 3.24
CA GLN A 70 9.93 -2.38 2.38
C GLN A 70 10.29 -2.17 0.90
N PRO A 71 9.56 -2.81 -0.03
CA PRO A 71 9.65 -2.50 -1.45
C PRO A 71 9.36 -1.01 -1.73
N ALA A 72 9.79 -0.51 -2.89
CA ALA A 72 9.57 0.90 -3.27
C ALA A 72 8.08 1.27 -3.34
N GLU A 73 7.24 0.34 -3.80
CA GLU A 73 5.79 0.51 -3.92
C GLU A 73 5.07 -0.65 -3.20
N PRO A 74 4.89 -0.55 -1.87
CA PRO A 74 4.14 -1.56 -1.13
C PRO A 74 2.63 -1.39 -1.39
N GLY A 75 1.96 -2.49 -1.71
CA GLY A 75 0.49 -2.53 -1.73
C GLY A 75 -0.05 -2.84 -0.34
N PHE A 76 -0.97 -2.01 0.16
CA PHE A 76 -1.65 -2.22 1.43
C PHE A 76 -3.16 -2.17 1.26
N LEU A 77 -3.86 -3.16 1.80
CA LEU A 77 -5.32 -3.22 1.80
C LEU A 77 -5.81 -3.01 3.23
N GLU A 78 -6.52 -1.91 3.44
CA GLU A 78 -7.09 -1.60 4.74
C GLU A 78 -8.23 -2.55 5.11
N GLN A 79 -8.42 -2.75 6.41
CA GLN A 79 -9.49 -3.60 6.92
C GLN A 79 -10.87 -2.98 6.64
N GLU A 80 -10.97 -1.66 6.77
CA GLU A 80 -12.16 -0.88 6.41
C GLU A 80 -11.78 -0.01 5.22
N LEU A 81 -12.48 -0.22 4.11
CA LEU A 81 -12.17 0.49 2.87
C LEU A 81 -12.76 1.91 2.92
N PRO A 82 -12.01 2.95 2.51
CA PRO A 82 -12.46 4.34 2.56
C PRO A 82 -13.40 4.70 1.40
N PHE A 83 -14.23 3.76 0.94
CA PHE A 83 -15.14 3.95 -0.19
C PHE A 83 -16.54 4.31 0.28
N LYS A 84 -17.23 5.14 -0.49
CA LYS A 84 -18.62 5.48 -0.22
C LYS A 84 -19.52 4.28 -0.55
N PRO A 85 -20.62 4.06 0.19
CA PRO A 85 -21.55 2.96 -0.06
C PRO A 85 -22.12 2.94 -1.49
N GLU A 86 -22.23 4.09 -2.13
CA GLU A 86 -22.79 4.25 -3.47
C GLU A 86 -21.76 4.03 -4.59
N GLN A 87 -20.47 3.96 -4.27
CA GLN A 87 -19.43 3.70 -5.27
C GLN A 87 -19.43 2.23 -5.67
N THR A 88 -19.42 1.98 -6.97
CA THR A 88 -19.27 0.63 -7.51
C THR A 88 -17.79 0.24 -7.59
N ALA A 89 -17.52 -1.06 -7.69
CA ALA A 89 -16.16 -1.53 -7.94
C ALA A 89 -15.59 -0.99 -9.27
N ALA A 90 -16.45 -0.76 -10.27
CA ALA A 90 -16.04 -0.15 -11.53
C ALA A 90 -15.55 1.28 -11.31
N ASP A 91 -16.30 2.10 -10.55
CA ASP A 91 -15.91 3.48 -10.24
C ASP A 91 -14.55 3.54 -9.54
N VAL A 92 -14.33 2.65 -8.56
CA VAL A 92 -13.06 2.58 -7.81
C VAL A 92 -11.89 2.20 -8.73
N LEU A 93 -12.08 1.21 -9.61
CA LEU A 93 -11.05 0.78 -10.56
C LEU A 93 -10.79 1.84 -11.64
N ASP A 94 -11.84 2.51 -12.11
CA ASP A 94 -11.74 3.57 -13.11
C ASP A 94 -10.99 4.78 -12.55
N ASP A 95 -11.23 5.14 -11.29
CA ASP A 95 -10.48 6.17 -10.59
C ASP A 95 -9.02 5.77 -10.39
N ALA A 96 -8.76 4.54 -9.91
CA ALA A 96 -7.41 4.06 -9.63
C ALA A 96 -6.54 3.90 -10.89
N LEU A 97 -7.15 3.59 -12.04
CA LEU A 97 -6.45 3.36 -13.31
C LEU A 97 -6.50 4.56 -14.27
N ARG A 98 -7.05 5.70 -13.83
CA ARG A 98 -7.29 6.86 -14.68
C ARG A 98 -6.02 7.33 -15.40
N GLU A 99 -4.96 7.59 -14.64
CA GLU A 99 -3.69 8.09 -15.17
C GLU A 99 -3.10 7.14 -16.24
N ALA A 100 -3.02 5.85 -15.92
CA ALA A 100 -2.51 4.85 -16.86
C ALA A 100 -3.36 4.75 -18.15
N ARG A 101 -4.68 4.92 -18.05
CA ARG A 101 -5.59 4.92 -19.21
C ARG A 101 -5.45 6.19 -20.04
N ASP A 102 -5.28 7.34 -19.41
CA ASP A 102 -5.05 8.62 -20.10
C ASP A 102 -3.71 8.57 -20.87
N ASP A 103 -2.66 8.03 -20.26
CA ASP A 103 -1.35 7.82 -20.91
C ASP A 103 -1.46 6.88 -22.12
N LEU A 104 -2.18 5.76 -21.98
CA LEU A 104 -2.42 4.83 -23.07
C LEU A 104 -3.21 5.50 -24.22
N ALA A 105 -4.25 6.27 -23.90
CA ALA A 105 -5.01 7.00 -24.91
C ALA A 105 -4.16 8.04 -25.65
N ALA A 106 -3.26 8.73 -24.94
CA ALA A 106 -2.32 9.66 -25.56
C ALA A 106 -1.34 8.95 -26.51
N LEU A 107 -0.82 7.78 -26.11
CA LEU A 107 0.05 6.95 -26.94
C LEU A 107 -0.68 6.48 -28.21
N ASP A 108 -1.94 6.05 -28.11
CA ASP A 108 -2.74 5.62 -29.26
C ASP A 108 -3.00 6.76 -30.25
N LEU A 109 -3.29 7.97 -29.74
CA LEU A 109 -3.44 9.18 -30.57
C LEU A 109 -2.15 9.52 -31.32
N LEU A 110 -1.01 9.51 -30.63
CA LEU A 110 0.30 9.78 -31.24
C LEU A 110 0.66 8.71 -32.27
N THR A 111 0.40 7.44 -31.96
CA THR A 111 0.64 6.31 -32.88
C THR A 111 -0.19 6.47 -34.15
N THR A 112 -1.46 6.87 -34.03
CA THR A 112 -2.34 7.15 -35.17
C THR A 112 -1.82 8.33 -35.99
N ALA A 113 -1.43 9.44 -35.34
CA ALA A 113 -0.89 10.61 -36.03
C ALA A 113 0.42 10.33 -36.77
N LEU A 114 1.26 9.43 -36.25
CA LEU A 114 2.49 8.97 -36.92
C LEU A 114 2.22 8.00 -38.07
N ALA A 115 1.10 7.28 -38.04
CA ALA A 115 0.71 6.34 -39.08
C ALA A 115 0.08 7.01 -40.30
N GLU A 116 -0.37 8.27 -40.19
CA GLU A 116 -0.79 9.04 -41.37
C GLU A 116 0.43 9.39 -42.23
N PRO A 117 0.44 9.02 -43.52
CA PRO A 117 1.54 9.35 -44.41
C PRO A 117 1.66 10.87 -44.49
N ARG A 118 2.78 11.40 -44.01
CA ARG A 118 3.16 12.80 -44.17
C ARG A 118 3.10 13.11 -45.65
N LEU A 119 2.07 13.87 -46.06
CA LEU A 119 1.84 14.31 -47.43
C LEU A 119 3.17 14.73 -48.04
N GLU A 120 3.45 14.14 -49.20
CA GLU A 120 4.62 14.33 -50.02
C GLU A 120 5.01 15.82 -50.01
N LEU A 121 6.18 16.11 -49.45
CA LEU A 121 6.84 17.39 -49.70
C LEU A 121 7.27 17.35 -51.17
N GLU A 122 6.38 17.77 -52.07
CA GLU A 122 6.74 18.13 -53.43
C GLU A 122 7.74 19.29 -53.34
N VAL A 123 8.99 19.02 -53.70
CA VAL A 123 10.04 19.99 -54.02
C VAL A 123 10.52 19.73 -55.44
#